data_AF-A0A3E4YL65-F1
#
_entry.id   AF-A0A3E4YL65-F1
#
_cell.length_a   1.000
_cell.length_b   1.000
_cell.length_c   1.000
_cell.angle_alpha   90.00
_cell.angle_beta   90.00
_cell.angle_gamma   90.00
#
_symmetry.space_group_name_H-M   'P 1'
#
loop_
_entity.id
_entity.type
_entity.pdbx_description
1 polymer ?
#
loop_
_entity_poly.entity_id
_entity_poly.type
_entity_poly.pdbx_seq_one_letter_code
_entity_poly.pdbx_strand_id
1 'polypeptide(L)'
;MEKSKTPTLDKMVEIQEQSQLCGEFLDWFLRKYTVFDRKQKRENPFADVMGNGDYINKEKLLADFFDIDLDEAEREKDILLKIEQNKHKIHHCKLCGNYIEEDNLSVCDKCASEYQI
;
A
#
# COMPACT_ATOMS: atom_id res chain seq x y z
N MET A 1 23.59 -1.97 9.39
CA MET A 1 22.13 -1.81 9.30
C MET A 1 21.73 -2.27 7.93
N GLU A 2 21.03 -3.41 7.82
CA GLU A 2 20.40 -3.80 6.56
C GLU A 2 19.40 -2.70 6.19
N LYS A 3 19.52 -2.15 4.98
CA LYS A 3 18.48 -1.26 4.46
C LYS A 3 17.24 -2.12 4.23
N SER A 4 16.15 -1.79 4.91
CA SER A 4 14.88 -2.45 4.68
C SER A 4 14.49 -2.35 3.20
N LYS A 5 13.84 -3.40 2.70
CA LYS A 5 13.29 -3.43 1.33
C LYS A 5 12.02 -2.58 1.21
N THR A 6 11.43 -2.18 2.33
CA THR A 6 10.17 -1.43 2.42
C THR A 6 10.27 -0.29 3.43
N PRO A 7 11.18 0.69 3.21
CA PRO A 7 11.43 1.77 4.16
C PRO A 7 10.21 2.66 4.43
N THR A 8 9.32 2.85 3.45
CA THR A 8 8.12 3.69 3.61
C THR A 8 7.07 2.97 4.44
N LEU A 9 6.85 1.67 4.20
CA LEU A 9 5.95 0.86 5.01
C LEU A 9 6.46 0.71 6.44
N ASP A 10 7.77 0.54 6.64
CA ASP A 10 8.35 0.49 7.98
C ASP A 10 8.10 1.78 8.75
N LYS A 11 8.32 2.93 8.09
CA LYS A 11 7.99 4.25 8.65
C LYS A 11 6.51 4.35 9.03
N MET A 12 5.60 3.84 8.19
CA MET A 12 4.16 3.82 8.50
C MET A 12 3.83 3.00 9.74
N VAL A 13 4.53 1.89 9.98
CA VAL A 13 4.38 1.08 11.20
C VAL A 13 4.91 1.85 12.42
N GLU A 14 6.10 2.45 12.30
CA GLU A 14 6.72 3.21 13.40
C GLU A 14 5.84 4.36 13.89
N ILE A 15 5.17 5.07 12.98
CA ILE A 15 4.33 6.22 13.32
C ILE A 15 2.87 5.85 13.58
N GLN A 16 2.49 4.57 13.47
CA GLN A 16 1.08 4.16 13.42
C GLN A 16 0.26 4.72 14.58
N GLU A 17 0.77 4.60 15.81
CA GLU A 17 0.10 5.09 17.02
C GLU A 17 -0.07 6.62 17.00
N GLN A 18 0.95 7.34 16.55
CA GLN A 18 0.95 8.80 16.48
C GLN A 18 -0.03 9.29 15.40
N SER A 19 0.00 8.64 14.23
CA SER A 19 -0.91 8.93 13.12
C SER A 19 -2.36 8.68 13.48
N GLN A 20 -2.63 7.60 14.21
CA GLN A 20 -3.96 7.31 14.75
C GLN A 20 -4.43 8.41 15.70
N LEU A 21 -3.59 8.80 16.68
CA LEU A 21 -3.94 9.87 17.62
C LEU A 21 -4.21 11.20 16.91
N CYS A 22 -3.38 11.56 15.91
CA CYS A 22 -3.60 12.74 15.08
C CYS A 22 -4.90 12.64 14.27
N GLY A 23 -5.23 11.47 13.73
CA GLY A 23 -6.48 11.22 13.03
C GLY A 23 -7.70 11.38 13.94
N GLU A 24 -7.67 10.80 15.14
CA GLU A 24 -8.73 10.95 16.15
C GLU A 24 -8.89 12.40 16.60
N PHE A 25 -7.78 13.13 16.74
CA PHE A 25 -7.80 14.56 17.04
C PHE A 25 -8.45 15.36 15.90
N LEU A 26 -8.07 15.10 14.64
CA LEU A 26 -8.66 15.76 13.47
C LEU A 26 -10.17 15.47 13.36
N ASP A 27 -10.59 14.22 13.59
CA ASP A 27 -12.00 13.85 13.60
C ASP A 27 -12.77 14.56 14.72
N TRP A 28 -12.20 14.65 15.92
CA TRP A 28 -12.77 15.42 17.02
C TRP A 28 -12.85 16.92 16.67
N PHE A 29 -11.80 17.48 16.10
CA PHE A 29 -11.67 18.90 15.78
C PHE A 29 -12.68 19.31 14.70
N LEU A 30 -12.76 18.57 13.60
CA LEU A 30 -13.73 18.79 12.52
C LEU A 30 -15.17 18.60 12.98
N ARG A 31 -15.43 17.72 13.97
CA ARG A 31 -16.76 17.56 14.57
C ARG A 31 -17.15 18.71 15.51
N LYS A 32 -16.19 19.30 16.22
CA LYS A 32 -16.44 20.31 17.25
C LYS A 32 -16.41 21.73 16.72
N TYR A 33 -15.64 21.99 15.68
CA TYR A 33 -15.46 23.31 15.09
C TYR A 33 -15.86 23.27 13.62
N THR A 34 -16.65 24.25 13.18
CA THR A 34 -16.96 24.47 11.76
C THR A 34 -15.75 25.11 11.07
N VAL A 35 -14.61 24.43 11.09
CA VAL A 35 -13.48 24.78 10.26
C VAL A 35 -13.76 24.11 8.91
N PHE A 36 -13.80 24.91 7.84
CA PHE A 36 -14.09 24.47 6.46
C PHE A 36 -15.57 24.26 6.05
N ASP A 37 -16.54 25.04 6.57
CA ASP A 37 -17.91 25.06 5.99
C ASP A 37 -18.48 26.45 5.62
N ARG A 38 -19.25 26.44 4.52
CA ARG A 38 -19.70 27.48 3.57
C ARG A 38 -20.08 28.86 4.13
N LYS A 39 -19.31 29.89 3.77
CA LYS A 39 -19.83 31.27 3.66
C LYS A 39 -19.24 32.06 2.48
N GLN A 40 -19.51 31.63 1.24
CA GLN A 40 -19.70 32.59 0.14
C GLN A 40 -20.87 32.15 -0.74
N LYS A 41 -21.89 33.01 -0.88
CA LYS A 41 -22.94 32.84 -1.89
C LYS A 41 -22.29 33.01 -3.26
N ARG A 42 -22.41 31.99 -4.11
CA ARG A 42 -21.96 32.06 -5.51
C ARG A 42 -22.81 33.10 -6.25
N GLU A 43 -22.17 33.99 -7.01
CA GLU A 43 -22.88 34.91 -7.91
C GLU A 43 -23.46 34.19 -9.14
N ASN A 44 -22.91 33.02 -9.52
CA ASN A 44 -23.36 32.25 -10.68
C ASN A 44 -23.44 30.74 -10.38
N PRO A 45 -24.58 30.06 -10.62
CA PRO A 45 -24.75 28.62 -10.36
C PRO A 45 -23.87 27.68 -11.17
N PHE A 46 -23.29 28.13 -12.29
CA PHE A 46 -22.66 27.24 -13.29
C PHE A 46 -21.15 27.44 -13.50
N ALA A 47 -20.50 28.34 -12.77
CA ALA A 47 -19.10 28.69 -13.02
C ALA A 47 -18.09 27.61 -12.56
N ASP A 48 -18.44 26.74 -11.62
CA ASP A 48 -17.53 25.75 -11.04
C ASP A 48 -18.24 24.40 -10.82
N VAL A 49 -18.35 23.61 -11.89
CA VAL A 49 -18.99 22.28 -11.87
C VAL A 49 -18.06 21.22 -11.21
N MET A 50 -16.82 21.58 -10.87
CA MET A 50 -15.86 20.71 -10.13
C MET A 50 -14.99 21.45 -9.10
N GLY A 51 -15.51 22.45 -8.38
CA GLY A 51 -14.66 23.19 -7.43
C GLY A 51 -15.39 23.83 -6.26
N ASN A 52 -14.77 23.71 -5.08
CA ASN A 52 -14.89 24.57 -3.90
C ASN A 52 -16.06 24.30 -2.93
N GLY A 53 -15.94 23.17 -2.23
CA GLY A 53 -15.90 23.21 -0.75
C GLY A 53 -14.48 22.79 -0.33
N ASP A 54 -13.90 23.44 0.67
CA ASP A 54 -12.56 23.18 1.19
C ASP A 54 -12.50 21.82 1.92
N TYR A 55 -12.72 20.74 1.18
CA TYR A 55 -12.63 19.39 1.70
C TYR A 55 -11.16 19.07 1.99
N ILE A 56 -10.78 19.09 3.26
CA ILE A 56 -9.51 18.54 3.70
C ILE A 56 -9.61 17.02 3.70
N ASN A 57 -8.85 16.39 2.82
CA ASN A 57 -8.62 14.96 2.87
C ASN A 57 -7.68 14.65 4.05
N LYS A 58 -8.22 14.03 5.11
CA LYS A 58 -7.50 13.72 6.35
C LYS A 58 -6.29 12.84 6.08
N GLU A 59 -6.43 11.84 5.22
CA GLU A 59 -5.40 10.85 4.92
C GLU A 59 -4.21 11.50 4.21
N LYS A 60 -4.46 12.39 3.24
CA LYS A 60 -3.41 13.18 2.58
C LYS A 60 -2.73 14.14 3.53
N LEU A 61 -3.50 14.83 4.39
CA LEU A 61 -2.93 15.75 5.37
C LEU A 61 -2.01 15.02 6.37
N LEU A 62 -2.41 13.85 6.83
CA LEU A 62 -1.58 13.02 7.71
C LEU A 62 -0.35 12.50 6.98
N ALA A 63 -0.49 12.06 5.73
CA ALA A 63 0.65 11.64 4.92
C ALA A 63 1.68 12.77 4.75
N ASP A 64 1.23 13.98 4.41
CA ASP A 64 2.08 15.16 4.30
C ASP A 64 2.72 15.51 5.65
N PHE A 65 1.96 15.46 6.75
CA PHE A 65 2.45 15.79 8.09
C PHE A 65 3.56 14.85 8.57
N PHE A 66 3.44 13.56 8.26
CA PHE A 66 4.44 12.56 8.62
C PHE A 66 5.49 12.30 7.53
N ASP A 67 5.46 13.07 6.43
CA ASP A 67 6.38 12.92 5.30
C ASP A 67 6.33 11.48 4.72
N ILE A 68 5.12 10.98 4.47
CA ILE A 68 4.87 9.69 3.81
C ILE A 68 4.51 9.93 2.35
N ASP A 69 5.31 9.35 1.46
CA ASP A 69 4.95 9.22 0.04
C ASP A 69 3.97 8.03 -0.12
N LEU A 70 2.69 8.35 -0.32
CA LEU A 70 1.63 7.36 -0.52
C LEU A 70 1.83 6.53 -1.79
N ASP A 71 2.44 7.11 -2.84
CA ASP A 71 2.70 6.40 -4.09
C ASP A 71 3.86 5.40 -3.90
N GLU A 72 4.89 5.75 -3.13
CA GLU A 72 5.96 4.82 -2.76
C GLU A 72 5.43 3.70 -1.84
N ALA A 73 4.59 4.02 -0.86
CA ALA A 73 3.97 3.02 0.00
C ALA A 73 3.17 1.99 -0.79
N GLU A 74 2.41 2.41 -1.81
CA GLU A 74 1.68 1.48 -2.68
C GLU A 74 2.63 0.65 -3.55
N ARG A 75 3.73 1.22 -4.05
CA ARG A 75 4.76 0.47 -4.79
C ARG A 75 5.41 -0.62 -3.92
N GLU A 76 5.78 -0.30 -2.68
CA GLU A 76 6.35 -1.26 -1.73
C GLU A 76 5.37 -2.39 -1.41
N LYS A 77 4.09 -2.06 -1.23
CA LYS A 77 3.01 -3.04 -1.01
C LYS A 77 2.80 -3.96 -2.21
N ASP A 78 2.85 -3.42 -3.44
CA ASP A 78 2.77 -4.22 -4.67
C ASP A 78 3.93 -5.22 -4.79
N ILE A 79 5.14 -4.83 -4.35
CA ILE A 79 6.30 -5.73 -4.33
C ILE A 79 6.05 -6.90 -3.36
N LEU A 80 5.58 -6.61 -2.15
CA LEU A 80 5.25 -7.64 -1.17
C LEU A 80 4.15 -8.59 -1.67
N LEU A 81 3.10 -8.03 -2.30
CA LEU A 81 2.02 -8.83 -2.88
C LEU A 81 2.52 -9.77 -3.98
N LYS A 82 3.42 -9.30 -4.85
CA LYS A 82 4.04 -10.14 -5.90
C LYS A 82 4.89 -11.25 -5.29
N ILE A 83 5.61 -10.98 -4.20
CA ILE A 83 6.40 -12.00 -3.49
C ILE A 83 5.47 -13.08 -2.92
N GLU A 84 4.40 -12.70 -2.22
CA GLU A 84 3.44 -13.66 -1.66
C GLU A 84 2.71 -14.47 -2.75
N GLN A 85 2.33 -13.84 -3.86
CA GLN A 85 1.72 -14.55 -4.99
C GLN A 85 2.68 -15.54 -5.67
N ASN A 86 3.97 -15.21 -5.73
CA ASN A 86 4.98 -16.10 -6.32
C ASN A 86 5.27 -17.31 -5.43
N LYS A 87 5.19 -17.20 -4.10
CA LYS A 87 5.30 -18.33 -3.17
C LYS A 87 4.23 -19.42 -3.36
N HIS A 88 3.13 -19.06 -4.00
CA HIS A 88 1.99 -19.95 -4.22
C HIS A 88 1.88 -20.40 -5.69
N LYS A 89 2.87 -20.08 -6.54
CA LYS A 89 2.89 -20.62 -7.89
C LYS A 89 3.25 -22.08 -7.81
N ILE A 90 2.29 -22.92 -8.16
CA ILE A 90 2.49 -24.35 -8.26
C ILE A 90 3.47 -24.61 -9.40
N HIS A 91 4.71 -24.97 -9.04
CA HIS A 91 5.71 -25.37 -10.00
C HIS A 91 5.42 -26.81 -10.48
N HIS A 92 5.64 -27.08 -11.76
CA HIS A 92 5.50 -28.42 -12.33
C HIS A 92 6.82 -28.84 -12.98
N CYS A 93 7.17 -30.11 -12.82
CA CYS A 93 8.35 -30.69 -13.44
C CYS A 93 8.19 -30.69 -14.96
N LYS A 94 9.15 -30.11 -15.67
CA LYS A 94 9.15 -30.09 -17.14
C LYS A 94 9.20 -31.48 -17.79
N LEU A 95 9.71 -32.48 -17.08
CA LEU A 95 9.92 -33.83 -17.62
C LEU A 95 8.75 -34.79 -17.35
N CYS A 96 8.12 -34.72 -16.18
CA CYS A 96 7.06 -35.66 -15.80
C CYS A 96 5.71 -35.02 -15.46
N GLY A 97 5.64 -33.69 -15.43
CA GLY A 97 4.40 -32.96 -15.11
C GLY A 97 3.98 -33.00 -13.63
N ASN A 98 4.75 -33.67 -12.76
CA ASN A 98 4.45 -33.69 -11.33
C ASN A 98 4.65 -32.31 -10.69
N TYR A 99 3.84 -32.03 -9.67
CA TYR A 99 3.97 -30.83 -8.84
C TYR A 99 5.29 -30.81 -8.07
N ILE A 100 5.88 -29.62 -7.99
CA ILE A 100 7.11 -29.30 -7.26
C ILE A 100 6.73 -28.29 -6.19
N GLU A 101 7.00 -28.62 -4.93
CA GLU A 101 6.69 -27.76 -3.78
C GLU A 101 7.73 -26.64 -3.59
N GLU A 102 8.93 -26.77 -4.16
CA GLU A 102 10.02 -25.81 -4.03
C GLU A 102 10.11 -24.82 -5.20
N ASP A 103 10.10 -23.53 -4.87
CA ASP A 103 10.00 -22.39 -5.81
C ASP A 103 11.18 -22.19 -6.79
N ASN A 104 12.16 -23.10 -6.88
CA ASN A 104 13.35 -22.92 -7.72
C ASN A 104 13.77 -24.14 -8.55
N LEU A 105 13.01 -25.24 -8.53
CA LEU A 105 13.33 -26.46 -9.28
C LEU A 105 12.55 -26.53 -10.59
N SER A 106 13.28 -26.62 -11.71
CA SER A 106 12.67 -26.82 -13.04
C SER A 106 12.34 -28.30 -13.35
N VAL A 107 12.96 -29.20 -12.59
CA VAL A 107 12.86 -30.66 -12.71
C VAL A 107 12.80 -31.23 -11.29
N CYS A 108 11.90 -32.17 -11.02
CA CYS A 108 11.81 -32.81 -9.69
C CYS A 108 12.98 -33.76 -9.42
N ASP A 109 13.28 -34.02 -8.14
CA ASP A 109 14.41 -34.85 -7.70
C ASP A 109 14.46 -36.22 -8.38
N LYS A 110 13.29 -36.84 -8.57
CA LYS A 110 13.17 -38.13 -9.27
C LYS A 110 13.71 -38.03 -10.70
N CYS A 111 13.24 -37.07 -11.49
CA CYS A 111 13.69 -36.91 -12.87
C CYS A 111 15.13 -36.37 -12.96
N ALA A 112 15.59 -35.60 -11.98
CA ALA A 112 16.97 -35.14 -11.91
C ALA A 112 17.93 -36.32 -11.66
N SER A 113 17.57 -37.24 -10.78
CA SER A 113 18.36 -38.45 -10.48
C SER A 113 18.42 -39.44 -11.66
N GLU A 114 17.36 -39.53 -12.46
CA GLU A 114 17.31 -40.38 -13.67
C GLU A 114 18.18 -39.83 -14.82
N TYR A 115 18.50 -38.53 -14.82
CA TYR A 115 19.29 -37.86 -15.86
C TYR A 115 20.81 -37.85 -15.58
N GLN A 116 21.25 -38.21 -14.37
CA GLN A 116 22.68 -38.23 -13.97
C GLN A 116 23.43 -39.52 -14.39
N ILE A 117 22.96 -40.24 -15.42
CA ILE A 117 23.58 -41.46 -15.95
C ILE A 117 24.37 -41.17 -17.22
#